data_AF-A0A2R6ARM0-F1
#
_entry.id   AF-A0A2R6ARM0-F1
#
_cell.length_a   1.000
_cell.length_b   1.000
_cell.length_c   1.000
_cell.angle_alpha   90.00
_cell.angle_beta   90.00
_cell.angle_gamma   90.00
#
_symmetry.space_group_name_H-M   'P 1'
#
loop_
_entity.id
_entity.type
_entity.pdbx_description
1 polymer ?
#
loop_
_entity_poly.entity_id
_entity_poly.type
_entity_poly.pdbx_seq_one_letter_code
_entity_poly.pdbx_strand_id
1 'polypeptide(L)'
;ARYAFAQAFDRYLPEKLAYISPKYGSPVTAHLVDLLVTIALVGLAVYFYGSLQALFGAVMISMAYFAFVGIAAAIHSKKQSGITKRALFFCGMAMAAIFSFIVYQIVSNPGVWGVNELSYSYVVFELVLGFLIYAYSKRINAKKGVNIDLAFKEIPPD
;
A
#
# COMPACT_ATOMS: atom_id res chain seq x y z
N ALA A 1 -7.45 -7.89 -2.89
CA ALA A 1 -7.90 -9.02 -2.03
C ALA A 1 -6.82 -9.76 -1.22
N ARG A 2 -5.71 -10.28 -1.80
CA ARG A 2 -4.68 -11.03 -1.03
C ARG A 2 -3.99 -10.19 0.07
N TYR A 3 -3.71 -8.93 -0.23
CA TYR A 3 -3.18 -7.98 0.76
C TYR A 3 -4.17 -7.74 1.90
N ALA A 4 -5.46 -7.55 1.61
CA ALA A 4 -6.49 -7.37 2.63
C ALA A 4 -6.66 -8.61 3.53
N PHE A 5 -6.53 -9.81 2.96
CA PHE A 5 -6.48 -11.06 3.72
C PHE A 5 -5.26 -11.10 4.66
N ALA A 6 -4.06 -10.83 4.15
CA ALA A 6 -2.83 -10.83 4.94
C ALA A 6 -2.89 -9.79 6.08
N GLN A 7 -3.32 -8.57 5.78
CA GLN A 7 -3.51 -7.52 6.78
C GLN A 7 -4.57 -7.88 7.82
N ALA A 8 -5.63 -8.61 7.45
CA ALA A 8 -6.60 -9.11 8.42
C ALA A 8 -6.03 -10.23 9.30
N PHE A 9 -5.18 -11.08 8.74
CA PHE A 9 -4.43 -12.10 9.47
C PHE A 9 -3.47 -11.47 10.50
N ASP A 10 -2.80 -10.38 10.12
CA ASP A 10 -1.95 -9.56 10.99
C ASP A 10 -2.75 -8.66 11.97
N ARG A 11 -4.08 -8.81 12.01
CA ARG A 11 -5.01 -8.06 12.88
C ARG A 11 -5.03 -6.55 12.64
N TYR A 12 -4.58 -6.10 11.47
CA TYR A 12 -4.72 -4.73 11.00
C TYR A 12 -6.12 -4.40 10.51
N LEU A 13 -6.76 -5.37 9.86
CA LEU A 13 -8.11 -5.26 9.32
C LEU A 13 -9.07 -6.23 10.05
N PRO A 14 -10.40 -6.07 9.88
CA PRO A 14 -11.36 -6.97 10.50
C PRO A 14 -11.14 -8.44 10.11
N GLU A 15 -11.16 -9.34 11.09
CA GLU A 15 -10.93 -10.78 10.94
C GLU A 15 -11.83 -11.44 9.88
N LYS A 16 -13.02 -10.88 9.63
CA LYS A 16 -13.93 -11.35 8.57
C LYS A 16 -13.30 -11.35 7.17
N LEU A 17 -12.31 -10.49 6.92
CA LEU A 17 -11.56 -10.47 5.66
C LEU A 17 -10.54 -11.61 5.53
N ALA A 18 -10.13 -12.21 6.66
CA ALA A 18 -9.28 -13.40 6.71
C ALA A 18 -10.07 -14.71 6.55
N TYR A 19 -11.39 -14.65 6.40
CA TYR A 19 -12.21 -15.85 6.20
C TYR A 19 -11.96 -16.49 4.82
N ILE A 20 -11.64 -17.79 4.81
CA ILE A 20 -11.47 -18.61 3.59
C ILE A 20 -12.69 -19.51 3.43
N SER A 21 -13.31 -19.50 2.25
CA SER A 21 -14.45 -20.38 1.96
C SER A 21 -14.00 -21.83 1.82
N PRO A 22 -14.60 -22.79 2.56
CA PRO A 22 -14.30 -24.21 2.42
C PRO A 22 -14.58 -24.77 1.01
N LYS A 23 -15.53 -24.15 0.28
CA LYS A 23 -15.94 -24.59 -1.06
C LYS A 23 -14.97 -24.14 -2.16
N TYR A 24 -14.39 -22.95 -2.01
CA TYR A 24 -13.61 -22.30 -3.08
C TYR A 24 -12.12 -22.16 -2.75
N GLY A 25 -11.71 -22.44 -1.50
CA GLY A 25 -10.32 -22.30 -1.05
C GLY A 25 -9.78 -20.87 -1.14
N SER A 26 -10.66 -19.85 -1.23
CA SER A 26 -10.30 -18.46 -1.45
C SER A 26 -10.95 -17.52 -0.43
N PRO A 27 -10.35 -16.34 -0.16
CA PRO A 27 -10.89 -15.37 0.77
C PRO A 27 -12.03 -14.56 0.12
N VAL A 28 -13.22 -15.17 0.06
CA VAL A 28 -14.40 -14.64 -0.64
C VAL A 28 -14.82 -13.28 -0.08
N THR A 29 -14.80 -13.11 1.25
CA THR A 29 -15.14 -11.82 1.89
C THR A 29 -14.19 -10.71 1.44
N ALA A 30 -12.88 -11.00 1.38
CA ALA A 30 -11.90 -10.03 0.89
C ALA A 30 -12.12 -9.68 -0.59
N HIS A 31 -12.52 -10.65 -1.43
CA HIS A 31 -12.84 -10.38 -2.84
C HIS A 31 -14.08 -9.52 -3.00
N LEU A 32 -15.15 -9.80 -2.24
CA LEU A 32 -16.37 -9.01 -2.29
C LEU A 32 -16.13 -7.57 -1.83
N VAL A 33 -15.40 -7.38 -0.73
CA VAL A 33 -15.06 -6.04 -0.24
C VAL A 33 -14.19 -5.28 -1.25
N ASP A 34 -13.17 -5.93 -1.80
CA ASP A 34 -12.30 -5.36 -2.84
C ASP A 34 -13.09 -4.93 -4.09
N LEU A 35 -14.01 -5.77 -4.55
CA LEU A 35 -14.89 -5.47 -5.68
C LEU A 35 -15.81 -4.29 -5.39
N LEU A 36 -16.51 -4.30 -4.26
CA LEU A 36 -17.47 -3.25 -3.90
C LEU A 36 -16.78 -1.89 -3.70
N VAL A 37 -15.62 -1.88 -3.03
CA VAL A 37 -14.83 -0.66 -2.84
C VAL A 37 -14.31 -0.16 -4.19
N THR A 38 -13.82 -1.04 -5.06
CA THR A 38 -13.34 -0.65 -6.40
C THR A 38 -14.47 -0.06 -7.24
N ILE A 39 -15.64 -0.70 -7.30
CA ILE A 39 -16.81 -0.18 -8.02
C ILE A 39 -17.22 1.17 -7.46
N ALA A 40 -17.27 1.33 -6.13
CA ALA A 40 -17.62 2.59 -5.50
C ALA A 40 -16.61 3.69 -5.85
N LEU A 41 -15.30 3.45 -5.73
CA LEU A 41 -14.26 4.45 -6.02
C LEU A 41 -14.23 4.82 -7.50
N VAL A 42 -14.31 3.84 -8.40
CA VAL A 42 -14.36 4.09 -9.86
C VAL A 42 -15.66 4.82 -10.21
N GLY A 43 -16.79 4.39 -9.66
CA GLY A 43 -18.09 5.03 -9.90
C GLY A 43 -18.13 6.48 -9.43
N LEU A 44 -17.60 6.77 -8.24
CA LEU A 44 -17.45 8.12 -7.72
C LEU A 44 -16.52 8.95 -8.61
N ALA A 45 -15.38 8.39 -9.04
CA ALA A 45 -14.47 9.07 -9.94
C ALA A 45 -15.14 9.45 -11.28
N VAL A 46 -15.89 8.53 -11.89
CA VAL A 46 -16.63 8.82 -13.14
C VAL A 46 -17.75 9.83 -12.89
N TYR A 47 -18.52 9.68 -11.81
CA TYR A 47 -19.64 10.56 -11.51
C TYR A 47 -19.20 12.02 -11.30
N PHE A 48 -18.10 12.24 -10.57
CA PHE A 48 -17.61 13.59 -10.28
C PHE A 48 -16.76 14.20 -11.41
N TYR A 49 -16.08 13.39 -12.23
CA TYR A 49 -15.09 13.89 -13.22
C TYR A 49 -15.38 13.58 -14.67
N GLY A 50 -16.43 12.81 -14.96
CA GLY A 50 -16.82 12.43 -16.32
C GLY A 50 -15.75 11.62 -17.08
N SER A 51 -14.68 11.19 -16.40
CA SER A 51 -13.57 10.47 -17.01
C SER A 51 -12.88 9.54 -16.00
N LEU A 52 -12.22 8.51 -16.53
CA LEU A 52 -11.38 7.61 -15.73
C LEU A 52 -9.99 8.21 -15.47
N GLN A 53 -9.68 9.39 -16.02
CA GLN A 53 -8.34 9.96 -15.94
C GLN A 53 -7.93 10.30 -14.50
N ALA A 54 -8.89 10.63 -13.64
CA ALA A 54 -8.67 10.84 -12.21
C ALA A 54 -8.07 9.60 -11.50
N LEU A 55 -8.30 8.38 -12.01
CA LEU A 55 -7.72 7.15 -11.45
C LEU A 55 -6.20 7.07 -11.63
N PHE A 56 -5.61 7.78 -12.60
CA PHE A 56 -4.16 7.84 -12.75
C PHE A 56 -3.49 8.55 -11.58
N GLY A 57 -4.23 9.37 -10.81
CA GLY A 57 -3.76 9.91 -9.54
C GLY A 57 -3.36 8.83 -8.53
N ALA A 58 -4.05 7.68 -8.51
CA ALA A 58 -3.71 6.56 -7.63
C ALA A 58 -2.37 5.88 -8.00
N VAL A 59 -1.90 6.06 -9.23
CA VAL A 59 -0.58 5.56 -9.65
C VAL A 59 0.52 6.34 -8.94
N MET A 60 0.33 7.64 -8.66
CA MET A 60 1.32 8.48 -8.00
C MET A 60 1.72 7.94 -6.62
N ILE A 61 0.75 7.54 -5.79
CA ILE A 61 1.05 6.98 -4.46
C ILE A 61 1.80 5.65 -4.57
N SER A 62 1.51 4.85 -5.59
CA SER A 62 2.19 3.57 -5.84
C SER A 62 3.65 3.79 -6.21
N MET A 63 3.94 4.82 -7.01
CA MET A 63 5.31 5.22 -7.35
C MET A 63 6.06 5.71 -6.11
N ALA A 64 5.42 6.54 -5.27
CA ALA A 64 6.01 6.99 -4.01
C ALA A 64 6.29 5.82 -3.07
N TYR A 65 5.37 4.86 -2.95
CA TYR A 65 5.55 3.64 -2.17
C TYR A 65 6.80 2.86 -2.63
N PHE A 66 6.99 2.67 -3.94
CA PHE A 66 8.17 1.97 -4.45
C PHE A 66 9.48 2.70 -4.18
N ALA A 67 9.46 4.05 -4.11
CA ALA A 67 10.63 4.80 -3.66
C ALA A 67 10.98 4.45 -2.19
N PHE A 68 10.00 4.40 -1.30
CA PHE A 68 10.21 3.96 0.09
C PHE A 68 10.67 2.51 0.19
N VAL A 69 10.13 1.61 -0.62
CA VAL A 69 10.59 0.21 -0.69
C VAL A 69 12.05 0.12 -1.12
N GLY A 70 12.46 0.92 -2.11
CA GLY A 70 13.85 1.00 -2.54
C GLY A 70 14.80 1.46 -1.42
N ILE A 71 14.39 2.51 -0.67
CA ILE A 71 15.14 3.00 0.50
C ILE A 71 15.22 1.91 1.58
N ALA A 72 14.10 1.24 1.88
CA ALA A 72 14.05 0.17 2.86
C ALA A 72 14.94 -1.01 2.46
N ALA A 73 14.96 -1.40 1.19
CA ALA A 73 15.86 -2.42 0.66
C ALA A 73 17.34 -2.02 0.81
N ALA A 74 17.68 -0.77 0.49
CA ALA A 74 19.04 -0.26 0.65
C ALA A 74 19.48 -0.26 2.13
N ILE A 75 18.59 0.09 3.06
CA ILE A 75 18.86 0.01 4.51
C ILE A 75 18.99 -1.46 4.96
N HIS A 76 18.07 -2.31 4.52
CA HIS A 76 18.04 -3.74 4.87
C HIS A 76 19.28 -4.48 4.37
N SER A 77 19.89 -4.05 3.27
CA SER A 77 21.16 -4.60 2.76
C SER A 77 22.27 -4.68 3.81
N LYS A 78 22.25 -3.80 4.82
CA LYS A 78 23.24 -3.81 5.93
C LYS A 78 23.19 -5.08 6.77
N LYS A 79 22.06 -5.79 6.79
CA LYS A 79 21.86 -7.07 7.49
C LYS A 79 22.31 -8.28 6.66
N GLN A 80 22.58 -8.09 5.37
CA GLN A 80 22.98 -9.15 4.44
C GLN A 80 24.50 -9.17 4.26
N SER A 81 25.04 -10.24 3.69
CA SER A 81 26.47 -10.41 3.41
C SER A 81 26.75 -10.73 1.93
N GLY A 82 28.01 -10.63 1.53
CA GLY A 82 28.48 -11.02 0.20
C GLY A 82 27.84 -10.25 -0.97
N ILE A 83 27.56 -10.98 -2.05
CA ILE A 83 26.97 -10.45 -3.30
C ILE A 83 25.56 -9.91 -3.05
N THR A 84 24.77 -10.61 -2.21
CA THR A 84 23.39 -10.23 -1.87
C THR A 84 23.32 -8.84 -1.25
N LYS A 85 24.26 -8.49 -0.35
CA LYS A 85 24.36 -7.13 0.21
C LYS A 85 24.53 -6.07 -0.87
N ARG A 86 25.48 -6.28 -1.79
CA ARG A 86 25.78 -5.31 -2.84
C ARG A 86 24.61 -5.18 -3.82
N ALA A 87 24.07 -6.31 -4.27
CA ALA A 87 22.93 -6.34 -5.17
C ALA A 87 21.71 -5.62 -4.55
N LEU A 88 21.34 -5.96 -3.31
CA LEU A 88 20.19 -5.35 -2.64
C LEU A 88 20.39 -3.85 -2.40
N PHE A 89 21.62 -3.43 -2.07
CA PHE A 89 21.94 -2.02 -1.91
C PHE A 89 21.79 -1.23 -3.22
N PHE A 90 22.45 -1.67 -4.30
CA PHE A 90 22.43 -0.96 -5.58
C PHE A 90 21.05 -1.02 -6.25
N CYS A 91 20.38 -2.17 -6.25
CA CYS A 91 19.02 -2.28 -6.77
C CYS A 91 18.03 -1.44 -5.95
N GLY A 92 18.15 -1.45 -4.61
CA GLY A 92 17.33 -0.61 -3.73
C GLY A 92 17.53 0.88 -3.99
N MET A 93 18.78 1.33 -4.11
CA MET A 93 19.10 2.71 -4.45
C MET A 93 18.61 3.11 -5.85
N ALA A 94 18.81 2.25 -6.85
CA ALA A 94 18.35 2.50 -8.22
C ALA A 94 16.82 2.62 -8.25
N MET A 95 16.12 1.73 -7.55
CA MET A 95 14.68 1.77 -7.39
C MET A 95 14.24 3.07 -6.72
N ALA A 96 14.85 3.43 -5.58
CA ALA A 96 14.55 4.69 -4.89
C ALA A 96 14.76 5.91 -5.80
N ALA A 97 15.87 5.95 -6.54
CA ALA A 97 16.20 7.05 -7.44
C ALA A 97 15.20 7.17 -8.60
N ILE A 98 14.93 6.06 -9.31
CA ILE A 98 14.03 6.03 -10.47
C ILE A 98 12.62 6.41 -10.04
N PHE A 99 12.08 5.81 -8.98
CA PHE A 99 10.71 6.10 -8.56
C PHE A 99 10.56 7.50 -7.94
N SER A 100 11.59 8.01 -7.25
CA SER A 100 11.59 9.41 -6.80
C SER A 100 11.61 10.38 -7.98
N PHE A 101 12.38 10.08 -9.02
CA PHE A 101 12.39 10.86 -10.26
C PHE A 101 11.04 10.83 -10.96
N ILE A 102 10.38 9.67 -11.05
CA ILE A 102 9.03 9.55 -11.64
C ILE A 102 8.03 10.40 -10.85
N VAL A 103 8.03 10.32 -9.51
CA VAL A 103 7.17 11.15 -8.67
C VAL A 103 7.44 12.64 -8.92
N TYR A 104 8.70 13.05 -9.00
CA TYR A 104 9.08 14.43 -9.35
C TYR A 104 8.52 14.84 -10.72
N GLN A 105 8.62 13.99 -11.74
CA GLN A 105 8.09 14.29 -13.08
C GLN A 105 6.57 14.45 -13.08
N ILE A 106 5.85 13.62 -12.31
CA ILE A 106 4.40 13.70 -12.14
C ILE A 106 4.00 15.02 -11.47
N VAL A 107 4.69 15.38 -10.39
CA VAL A 107 4.40 16.61 -9.63
C VAL A 107 4.75 17.87 -10.42
N SER A 108 5.84 17.84 -11.19
CA SER A 108 6.33 19.00 -11.94
C SER A 108 5.57 19.23 -13.25
N ASN A 109 4.95 18.19 -13.81
CA ASN A 109 4.24 18.26 -15.10
C ASN A 109 2.81 17.69 -15.01
N PRO A 110 1.94 18.20 -14.11
CA PRO A 110 0.65 17.59 -13.83
C PRO A 110 -0.25 17.49 -15.08
N GLY A 111 -0.16 18.46 -16.00
CA GLY A 111 -0.92 18.45 -17.25
C GLY A 111 -0.56 17.32 -18.22
N VAL A 112 0.70 16.86 -18.22
CA VAL A 112 1.14 15.71 -19.06
C VAL A 112 0.65 14.39 -18.47
N TRP A 113 0.64 14.30 -17.13
CA TRP A 113 0.30 13.08 -16.41
C TRP A 113 -1.17 12.97 -16.01
N GLY A 114 -2.00 13.95 -16.41
CA GLY A 114 -3.42 13.97 -16.09
C GLY A 114 -3.72 14.07 -14.60
N VAL A 115 -2.80 14.66 -13.83
CA VAL A 115 -2.94 14.85 -12.38
C VAL A 115 -3.58 16.20 -12.11
N ASN A 116 -4.59 16.21 -11.24
CA ASN A 116 -5.31 17.42 -10.84
C ASN A 116 -5.32 17.55 -9.30
N GLU A 117 -5.89 18.63 -8.78
CA GLU A 117 -6.00 18.90 -7.33
C GLU A 117 -6.62 17.72 -6.56
N LEU A 118 -7.54 17.00 -7.19
CA LEU A 118 -8.24 15.88 -6.58
C LEU A 118 -7.39 14.62 -6.52
N SER A 119 -6.56 14.37 -7.53
CA SER A 119 -5.52 13.33 -7.47
C SER A 119 -4.61 13.56 -6.27
N TYR A 120 -4.19 14.80 -6.00
CA TYR A 120 -3.41 15.11 -4.80
C TYR A 120 -4.23 14.90 -3.52
N SER A 121 -5.48 15.34 -3.49
CA SER A 121 -6.37 15.13 -2.33
C SER A 121 -6.60 13.65 -2.04
N TYR A 122 -6.68 12.82 -3.08
CA TYR A 122 -6.85 11.37 -3.01
C TYR A 122 -5.60 10.71 -2.42
N VAL A 123 -4.40 11.08 -2.90
CA VAL A 123 -3.13 10.61 -2.33
C VAL A 123 -3.01 10.97 -0.85
N VAL A 124 -3.34 12.22 -0.48
CA VAL A 124 -3.35 12.65 0.92
C VAL A 124 -4.39 11.87 1.73
N PHE A 125 -5.59 11.70 1.19
CA PHE A 125 -6.66 10.93 1.83
C PHE A 125 -6.25 9.49 2.09
N GLU A 126 -5.63 8.79 1.13
CA GLU A 126 -5.16 7.41 1.31
C GLU A 126 -4.08 7.30 2.38
N LEU A 127 -3.12 8.23 2.40
CA LEU A 127 -2.08 8.27 3.43
C LEU A 127 -2.66 8.49 4.83
N VAL A 128 -3.57 9.45 4.95
CA VAL A 128 -4.25 9.75 6.22
C VAL A 128 -5.11 8.56 6.64
N LEU A 129 -5.90 7.98 5.73
CA LEU A 129 -6.75 6.84 6.01
C LEU A 129 -5.93 5.62 6.44
N GLY A 130 -4.83 5.32 5.74
CA GLY A 130 -3.91 4.25 6.11
C GLY A 130 -3.32 4.43 7.52
N PHE A 131 -2.89 5.65 7.85
CA PHE A 131 -2.41 5.99 9.19
C PHE A 131 -3.51 5.84 10.25
N LEU A 132 -4.72 6.32 9.97
CA LEU A 132 -5.86 6.23 10.87
C LEU A 132 -6.27 4.78 11.12
N ILE A 133 -6.30 3.93 10.09
CA ILE A 133 -6.56 2.49 10.21
C ILE A 133 -5.50 1.85 11.11
N TYR A 134 -4.22 2.12 10.89
CA TYR A 134 -3.15 1.62 11.76
C TYR A 134 -3.33 2.06 13.21
N ALA A 135 -3.52 3.35 13.46
CA ALA A 135 -3.64 3.90 14.80
C ALA A 135 -4.88 3.35 15.53
N TYR A 136 -5.99 3.20 14.83
CA TYR A 136 -7.22 2.59 15.36
C TYR A 136 -7.00 1.12 15.72
N SER A 137 -6.44 0.33 14.80
CA SER A 137 -6.17 -1.09 15.01
C SER A 137 -5.17 -1.31 16.14
N LYS A 138 -4.14 -0.46 16.25
CA LYS A 138 -3.19 -0.48 17.37
C LYS A 138 -3.89 -0.28 18.71
N ARG A 139 -4.76 0.73 18.81
CA ARG A 139 -5.49 1.03 20.06
C ARG A 139 -6.46 -0.09 20.46
N ILE A 140 -7.19 -0.68 19.51
CA ILE A 140 -8.13 -1.76 19.82
C ILE A 140 -7.41 -3.04 20.21
N ASN A 141 -6.37 -3.42 19.49
CA ASN A 141 -5.61 -4.62 19.81
C ASN A 141 -4.85 -4.46 21.13
N ALA A 142 -4.32 -3.27 21.43
CA ALA A 142 -3.72 -2.99 22.74
C ALA A 142 -4.71 -3.18 23.90
N LYS A 143 -5.97 -2.77 23.73
CA LYS A 143 -7.04 -3.03 24.72
C LYS A 143 -7.34 -4.52 24.92
N LYS A 144 -7.03 -5.36 23.93
CA LYS A 144 -7.16 -6.82 23.97
C LYS A 144 -5.87 -7.52 24.45
N GLY A 145 -4.85 -6.77 24.86
CA GLY A 145 -3.55 -7.30 25.27
C GLY A 145 -2.68 -7.79 24.10
N VAL A 146 -3.02 -7.45 22.85
CA VAL A 146 -2.32 -7.90 21.65
C VAL A 146 -1.44 -6.78 21.13
N ASN A 147 -0.12 -7.02 21.05
CA ASN A 147 0.81 -6.08 20.43
C ASN A 147 1.00 -6.41 18.94
N ILE A 148 0.32 -5.67 18.06
CA ILE A 148 0.45 -5.83 16.60
C ILE A 148 1.82 -5.42 16.08
N ASP A 149 2.64 -4.69 16.85
CA ASP A 149 4.01 -4.34 16.44
C ASP A 149 4.94 -5.57 16.40
N LEU A 150 4.56 -6.67 17.07
CA LEU A 150 5.31 -7.94 17.03
C LEU A 150 5.29 -8.59 15.64
N ALA A 151 4.19 -8.44 14.89
CA ALA A 151 4.10 -8.97 13.53
C ALA A 151 5.20 -8.45 12.60
N PHE A 152 5.75 -7.25 12.85
CA PHE A 152 6.85 -6.68 12.07
C PHE A 152 8.25 -7.05 12.59
N LYS A 153 8.32 -7.64 13.79
CA LYS A 153 9.58 -8.04 14.44
C LYS A 153 9.85 -9.53 14.33
N GLU A 154 8.78 -10.32 14.22
CA GLU A 154 8.83 -11.78 14.26
C GLU A 154 8.88 -12.44 12.89
N ILE A 155 8.88 -11.68 11.78
CA ILE A 155 9.14 -12.27 10.46
C ILE A 155 10.60 -12.77 10.47
N PRO A 156 10.83 -14.10 10.50
CA PRO A 156 12.18 -14.63 10.44
C PRO A 156 12.81 -14.17 9.14
N PRO A 157 14.10 -13.78 9.14
CA PRO A 157 14.83 -13.51 7.92
C PRO A 157 15.17 -14.84 7.24
N ASP A 158 14.16 -15.52 6.70
CA ASP A 158 14.31 -16.65 5.78
C ASP A 158 13.79 -16.23 4.40
#